data_AF-A0A1I4YT93-F1
#
_entry.id   AF-A0A1I4YT93-F1
#
_cell.length_a   1.000
_cell.length_b   1.000
_cell.length_c   1.000
_cell.angle_alpha   90.00
_cell.angle_beta   90.00
_cell.angle_gamma   90.00
#
_symmetry.space_group_name_H-M   'P 1'
#
loop_
_entity.id
_entity.type
_entity.pdbx_description
1 polymer ?
#
loop_
_entity_poly.entity_id
_entity_poly.type
_entity_poly.pdbx_seq_one_letter_code
_entity_poly.pdbx_strand_id
1 'polypeptide(L)'
;MNVATTPVLVVPSVFGGPHLLVKHEPGFAAVVQYPLLPESDDQPGYATVHRRLEVLRDPGRQRIARAIAREPLTPSELATRSGMSLPQVSRHLARLREAGLVTVERDGRRAYYQLHLERVRRLGDDLLTALFH
;
A
#
# COMPACT_ATOMS: atom_id res chain seq x y z
N MET A 1 -19.37 -45.87 14.60
CA MET A 1 -20.16 -44.61 14.70
C MET A 1 -20.00 -43.89 13.38
N ASN A 2 -21.10 -43.73 12.62
CA ASN A 2 -21.10 -43.29 11.23
C ASN A 2 -20.95 -41.76 11.17
N VAL A 3 -19.80 -41.27 10.68
CA VAL A 3 -19.46 -39.83 10.62
C VAL A 3 -20.18 -39.13 9.45
N ALA A 4 -20.95 -39.86 8.62
CA ALA A 4 -21.49 -39.36 7.36
C ALA A 4 -22.72 -38.43 7.47
N THR A 5 -23.31 -38.23 8.65
CA THR A 5 -24.57 -37.47 8.81
C THR A 5 -24.51 -36.31 9.81
N THR A 6 -23.36 -36.03 10.43
CA THR A 6 -23.24 -34.90 11.36
C THR A 6 -23.19 -33.58 10.56
N PRO A 7 -24.06 -32.60 10.84
CA PRO A 7 -23.99 -31.30 10.19
C PRO A 7 -22.66 -30.63 10.53
N VAL A 8 -21.98 -30.08 9.51
CA VAL A 8 -20.72 -29.37 9.66
C VAL A 8 -20.97 -27.87 9.52
N LEU A 9 -20.57 -27.10 10.53
CA LEU A 9 -20.56 -25.65 10.48
C LEU A 9 -19.14 -25.17 10.17
N VAL A 10 -18.99 -24.45 9.06
CA VAL A 10 -17.71 -23.90 8.63
C VAL A 10 -17.67 -22.42 9.01
N VAL A 11 -16.70 -22.05 9.86
CA VAL A 11 -16.61 -20.69 10.44
C VAL A 11 -15.29 -20.04 10.03
N PRO A 12 -15.31 -18.92 9.28
CA PRO A 12 -14.10 -18.13 9.04
C PRO A 12 -13.59 -17.54 10.35
N SER A 13 -12.29 -17.67 10.63
CA SER A 13 -11.67 -17.17 11.86
C SER A 13 -10.32 -16.50 11.60
N VAL A 14 -10.07 -15.37 12.26
CA VAL A 14 -8.73 -14.74 12.35
C VAL A 14 -7.89 -15.31 13.50
N PHE A 15 -8.49 -16.15 14.34
CA PHE A 15 -7.84 -16.86 15.44
C PHE A 15 -7.56 -18.32 15.05
N GLY A 16 -6.42 -18.87 15.46
CA GLY A 16 -6.04 -20.27 15.22
C GLY A 16 -5.18 -20.52 13.97
N GLY A 17 -4.92 -19.49 13.16
CA GLY A 17 -3.97 -19.58 12.05
C GLY A 17 -2.56 -19.94 12.52
N PRO A 18 -1.76 -20.66 11.70
CA PRO A 18 -2.05 -21.12 10.33
C PRO A 18 -2.81 -22.46 10.27
N HIS A 19 -3.25 -22.99 11.41
CA HIS A 19 -3.83 -24.33 11.48
C HIS A 19 -5.35 -24.32 11.39
N LEU A 20 -5.91 -25.37 10.81
CA LEU A 20 -7.35 -25.61 10.81
C LEU A 20 -7.73 -26.25 12.15
N LEU A 21 -8.64 -25.61 12.88
CA LEU A 21 -9.14 -26.11 14.15
C LEU A 21 -10.49 -26.78 13.94
N VAL A 22 -10.58 -28.07 14.30
CA VAL A 22 -11.85 -28.81 14.29
C VAL A 22 -12.30 -29.02 15.71
N LYS A 23 -13.47 -28.49 16.07
CA LYS A 23 -14.13 -28.81 17.33
C LYS A 23 -15.26 -29.81 17.05
N HIS A 24 -15.16 -30.98 17.65
CA HIS A 24 -16.17 -32.03 17.54
C HIS A 24 -16.71 -32.38 18.93
N GLU A 25 -17.93 -31.96 19.22
CA GLU A 25 -18.65 -32.28 20.46
C GLU A 25 -19.87 -33.16 20.12
N PRO A 26 -20.01 -34.37 20.72
CA PRO A 26 -21.17 -35.23 20.49
C PRO A 26 -22.48 -34.51 20.83
N GLY A 27 -23.45 -34.52 19.91
CA GLY A 27 -24.72 -33.81 20.05
C GLY A 27 -24.75 -32.40 19.46
N PHE A 28 -23.60 -31.88 19.01
CA PHE A 28 -23.48 -30.61 18.30
C PHE A 28 -22.96 -30.81 16.88
N ALA A 29 -23.19 -29.81 16.02
CA ALA A 29 -22.57 -29.76 14.70
C ALA A 29 -21.03 -29.71 14.84
N ALA A 30 -20.33 -30.42 13.97
CA ALA A 30 -18.87 -30.31 13.91
C ALA A 30 -18.49 -28.91 13.43
N VAL A 31 -17.69 -28.18 14.21
CA VAL A 31 -17.27 -26.82 13.85
C VAL A 31 -15.87 -26.87 13.26
N VAL A 32 -15.75 -26.45 12.01
CA VAL A 32 -14.46 -26.27 11.33
C VAL A 32 -14.16 -24.78 11.31
N GLN A 33 -13.21 -24.37 12.17
CA GLN A 33 -12.63 -23.04 12.13
C GLN A 33 -11.46 -23.07 11.16
N TYR A 34 -11.61 -22.34 10.06
CA TYR A 34 -10.53 -22.18 9.09
C TYR A 34 -9.93 -20.79 9.22
N PRO A 35 -8.59 -20.67 9.12
CA PRO A 35 -7.98 -19.36 9.10
C PRO A 35 -8.48 -18.62 7.87
N LEU A 36 -9.10 -17.47 8.08
CA LEU A 36 -8.94 -16.37 7.13
C LEU A 36 -7.44 -16.09 7.18
N LEU A 37 -6.69 -16.67 6.24
CA LEU A 37 -5.46 -16.03 5.81
C LEU A 37 -5.86 -14.56 5.67
N PRO A 38 -5.20 -13.61 6.37
CA PRO A 38 -5.49 -12.21 6.09
C PRO A 38 -5.46 -12.13 4.59
N GLU A 39 -6.57 -11.70 3.98
CA GLU A 39 -6.59 -11.50 2.54
C GLU A 39 -5.25 -10.83 2.25
N SER A 40 -4.44 -11.47 1.43
CA SER A 40 -3.22 -10.85 0.98
C SER A 40 -3.71 -9.67 0.16
N ASP A 41 -4.11 -8.59 0.84
CA ASP A 41 -4.73 -7.37 0.31
C ASP A 41 -3.60 -6.56 -0.32
N ASP A 42 -2.78 -7.25 -1.11
CA ASP A 42 -1.79 -6.68 -1.99
C ASP A 42 -2.50 -5.87 -3.09
N GLN A 43 -3.80 -6.11 -3.28
CA GLN A 43 -4.68 -5.24 -4.06
C GLN A 43 -5.15 -4.05 -3.19
N PRO A 44 -4.70 -2.81 -3.45
CA PRO A 44 -5.22 -1.66 -2.71
C PRO A 44 -6.72 -1.49 -2.96
N GLY A 45 -7.53 -1.46 -1.91
CA GLY A 45 -8.95 -1.13 -2.04
C GLY A 45 -9.20 0.21 -2.76
N TYR A 46 -10.39 0.36 -3.38
CA TYR A 46 -10.75 1.51 -4.22
C TYR A 46 -10.47 2.87 -3.57
N ALA A 47 -10.78 3.05 -2.29
CA ALA A 47 -10.54 4.30 -1.56
C ALA A 47 -9.05 4.70 -1.53
N THR A 48 -8.14 3.71 -1.46
CA THR A 48 -6.69 3.93 -1.48
C THR A 48 -6.24 4.35 -2.87
N VAL A 49 -6.72 3.67 -3.92
CA VAL A 49 -6.45 4.02 -5.32
C VAL A 49 -6.92 5.43 -5.62
N HIS A 50 -8.18 5.74 -5.28
CA HIS A 50 -8.77 7.07 -5.45
C HIS A 50 -7.96 8.16 -4.76
N ARG A 51 -7.56 7.96 -3.49
CA ARG A 51 -6.70 8.92 -2.77
C ARG A 51 -5.37 9.15 -3.46
N ARG A 52 -4.71 8.10 -3.95
CA ARG A 52 -3.43 8.22 -4.67
C ARG A 52 -3.58 9.02 -5.95
N LEU A 53 -4.64 8.77 -6.71
CA LEU A 53 -4.95 9.54 -7.92
C LEU A 53 -5.17 11.01 -7.58
N GLU A 54 -6.01 11.33 -6.59
CA GLU A 54 -6.25 12.70 -6.14
C GLU A 54 -4.96 13.43 -5.71
N VAL A 55 -4.05 12.72 -5.04
CA VAL A 55 -2.73 13.28 -4.73
C VAL A 55 -1.93 13.52 -6.00
N LEU A 56 -1.88 12.60 -6.96
CA LEU A 56 -1.12 12.77 -8.20
C LEU A 56 -1.68 13.79 -9.18
N ARG A 57 -2.93 14.26 -9.03
CA ARG A 57 -3.55 15.25 -9.93
C ARG A 57 -2.92 16.66 -9.87
N ASP A 58 -2.18 16.98 -8.82
CA ASP A 58 -1.60 18.32 -8.64
C ASP A 58 -0.30 18.50 -9.45
N PRO A 59 -0.19 19.57 -10.25
CA PRO A 59 0.98 19.79 -11.11
C PRO A 59 2.30 19.92 -10.33
N GLY A 60 2.27 20.50 -9.13
CA GLY A 60 3.46 20.64 -8.29
C GLY A 60 3.96 19.29 -7.78
N ARG A 61 3.02 18.44 -7.33
CA ARG A 61 3.31 17.06 -6.92
C ARG A 61 3.75 16.20 -8.09
N GLN A 62 3.21 16.39 -9.29
CA GLN A 62 3.70 15.71 -10.49
C GLN A 62 5.15 16.09 -10.80
N ARG A 63 5.51 17.38 -10.78
CA ARG A 63 6.91 17.80 -10.98
C ARG A 63 7.87 17.16 -9.98
N ILE A 64 7.48 17.11 -8.71
CA ILE A 64 8.29 16.45 -7.67
C ILE A 64 8.37 14.95 -7.91
N ALA A 65 7.24 14.29 -8.20
CA ALA A 65 7.18 12.85 -8.47
C ALA A 65 8.06 12.46 -9.66
N ARG A 66 8.07 13.25 -10.75
CA ARG A 66 8.95 13.04 -11.92
C ARG A 66 10.42 13.16 -11.55
N ALA A 67 10.79 14.13 -10.71
CA ALA A 67 12.17 14.31 -10.28
C ALA A 67 12.66 13.11 -9.45
N ILE A 68 11.86 12.64 -8.48
CA ILE A 68 12.22 11.50 -7.61
C ILE A 68 11.94 10.12 -8.21
N ALA A 69 11.32 10.06 -9.40
CA ALA A 69 11.16 8.82 -10.17
C ALA A 69 12.49 8.37 -10.79
N ARG A 70 13.34 9.33 -11.16
CA ARG A 70 14.61 9.09 -11.84
C ARG A 70 15.73 8.76 -10.86
N GLU A 71 15.78 9.44 -9.72
CA GLU A 71 16.79 9.24 -8.69
C GLU A 71 16.29 9.71 -7.31
N PRO A 72 16.84 9.19 -6.19
CA PRO A 72 16.54 9.70 -4.86
C PRO A 72 17.05 11.13 -4.68
N LEU A 73 16.22 12.04 -4.17
CA LEU A 73 16.58 13.45 -3.96
C LEU A 73 16.19 13.97 -2.58
N THR A 74 16.99 14.89 -2.07
CA THR A 74 16.66 15.63 -0.84
C THR A 74 15.65 16.76 -1.11
N PRO A 75 14.92 17.24 -0.09
CA PRO A 75 14.01 18.38 -0.24
C PRO A 75 14.68 19.63 -0.79
N SER A 76 15.95 19.88 -0.43
CA SER A 76 16.73 21.04 -0.91
C SER A 76 17.09 20.93 -2.39
N GLU A 77 17.49 19.73 -2.84
CA GLU A 77 17.74 19.47 -4.27
C GLU A 77 16.45 19.59 -5.08
N LEU A 78 15.34 19.06 -4.55
CA LEU A 78 14.02 19.21 -5.16
C LEU A 78 13.58 20.65 -5.28
N ALA A 79 13.76 21.47 -4.24
CA ALA A 79 13.45 22.90 -4.28
C ALA A 79 14.22 23.61 -5.41
N THR A 80 15.52 23.30 -5.51
CA THR A 80 16.40 23.86 -6.54
C THR A 80 15.95 23.44 -7.95
N ARG A 81 15.68 22.14 -8.18
CA ARG A 81 15.32 21.61 -9.50
C ARG A 81 13.91 21.98 -9.95
N SER A 82 12.97 22.09 -9.01
CA SER A 82 11.56 22.39 -9.32
C SER A 82 11.24 23.87 -9.34
N GLY A 83 12.18 24.74 -8.92
CA GLY A 83 11.95 26.18 -8.77
C GLY A 83 10.94 26.54 -7.67
N MET A 84 10.65 25.60 -6.76
CA MET A 84 9.71 25.78 -5.66
C MET A 84 10.45 26.12 -4.38
N SER A 85 9.77 26.80 -3.45
CA SER A 85 10.32 27.02 -2.11
C SER A 85 10.39 25.70 -1.33
N LEU A 86 11.36 25.61 -0.41
CA LEU A 86 11.54 24.43 0.45
C LEU A 86 10.27 24.06 1.28
N PRO A 87 9.49 25.03 1.82
CA PRO A 87 8.22 24.72 2.48
C PRO A 87 7.17 24.12 1.54
N GLN A 88 7.08 24.60 0.29
CA GLN A 88 6.17 24.04 -0.70
C GLN A 88 6.55 22.60 -1.05
N VAL A 89 7.83 22.34 -1.30
CA VAL A 89 8.33 20.98 -1.56
C VAL A 89 8.03 20.06 -0.38
N SER A 90 8.31 20.51 0.84
CA SER A 90 8.07 19.71 2.05
C SER A 90 6.58 19.36 2.21
N ARG A 91 5.68 20.32 1.95
CA ARG A 91 4.23 20.08 1.95
C ARG A 91 3.80 19.06 0.89
N HIS A 92 4.36 19.15 -0.32
CA HIS A 92 4.08 18.21 -1.38
C HIS A 92 4.59 16.79 -1.06
N LEU A 93 5.81 16.67 -0.55
CA LEU A 93 6.40 15.40 -0.11
C LEU A 93 5.61 14.77 1.04
N ALA A 94 5.12 15.57 2.00
CA ALA A 94 4.26 15.09 3.08
C ALA A 94 2.98 14.44 2.52
N ARG A 95 2.29 15.10 1.57
CA ARG A 95 1.09 14.54 0.93
C ARG A 95 1.37 13.28 0.11
N LEU A 96 2.49 13.25 -0.62
CA LEU A 96 2.91 12.06 -1.36
C LEU A 96 3.23 10.90 -0.41
N ARG A 97 3.86 11.19 0.75
CA ARG A 97 4.17 10.20 1.79
C ARG A 97 2.91 9.67 2.46
N GLU A 98 1.96 10.54 2.80
CA GLU A 98 0.66 10.15 3.37
C GLU A 98 -0.12 9.22 2.43
N ALA A 99 -0.01 9.40 1.11
CA ALA A 99 -0.58 8.51 0.10
C ALA A 99 0.21 7.22 -0.12
N GLY A 100 1.37 7.07 0.52
CA GLY A 100 2.29 5.95 0.36
C GLY A 100 2.96 5.90 -1.01
N LEU A 101 3.05 7.02 -1.72
CA LEU A 101 3.62 7.08 -3.08
C LEU A 101 5.13 7.27 -3.08
N VAL A 102 5.73 7.63 -1.95
CA VAL A 102 7.18 7.88 -1.82
C VAL A 102 7.77 7.11 -0.66
N THR A 103 9.01 6.69 -0.82
CA THR A 103 9.86 6.14 0.23
C THR A 103 10.85 7.21 0.70
N VAL A 104 11.29 7.09 1.95
CA VAL A 104 12.27 8.01 2.54
C VAL A 104 13.39 7.20 3.17
N GLU A 105 14.59 7.41 2.69
CA GLU A 105 15.81 6.85 3.25
C GLU A 105 16.61 7.96 3.93
N ARG A 106 17.20 7.68 5.09
CA ARG A 106 18.02 8.64 5.81
C ARG A 106 19.47 8.21 5.75
N ASP A 107 20.30 9.11 5.22
CA ASP A 107 21.75 9.00 5.24
C ASP A 107 22.31 10.15 6.07
N GLY A 108 22.72 9.81 7.31
CA GLY A 108 23.13 10.76 8.33
C GLY A 108 22.06 11.81 8.62
N ARG A 109 22.34 13.07 8.25
CA ARG A 109 21.42 14.21 8.45
C ARG A 109 20.49 14.47 7.25
N ARG A 110 20.71 13.78 6.13
CA ARG A 110 19.96 14.00 4.89
C ARG A 110 18.85 12.95 4.75
N ALA A 111 17.69 13.39 4.30
CA ALA A 111 16.57 12.53 3.98
C ALA A 111 16.36 12.53 2.46
N TYR A 112 16.56 11.38 1.84
CA TYR A 112 16.39 11.15 0.41
C TYR A 112 14.99 10.60 0.15
N TYR A 113 14.29 11.22 -0.78
CA TYR A 113 12.95 10.83 -1.20
C TYR A 113 13.02 10.16 -2.56
N GLN A 114 12.35 9.03 -2.70
CA GLN A 114 12.25 8.30 -3.96
C GLN A 114 10.81 7.91 -4.24
N LEU A 115 10.43 7.86 -5.52
CA LEU A 115 9.10 7.39 -5.92
C LEU A 115 8.99 5.87 -5.69
N HIS A 116 7.87 5.43 -5.12
CA HIS A 116 7.59 4.00 -4.99
C HIS A 116 7.03 3.46 -6.31
N LEU A 117 7.92 3.10 -7.25
CA LEU A 117 7.57 2.73 -8.62
C LEU A 117 6.48 1.66 -8.71
N GLU A 118 6.58 0.57 -7.94
CA GLU A 118 5.54 -0.48 -7.95
C GLU A 118 4.15 0.01 -7.53
N ARG A 119 4.06 0.94 -6.57
CA ARG A 119 2.76 1.47 -6.12
C ARG A 119 2.13 2.38 -7.17
N VAL A 120 2.97 3.07 -7.94
CA VAL A 120 2.51 3.91 -9.06
C VAL A 120 2.14 3.04 -10.26
N ARG A 121 2.94 2.02 -10.58
CA ARG A 121 2.65 1.03 -11.63
C ARG A 121 1.29 0.35 -11.41
N ARG A 122 0.95 0.00 -10.16
CA ARG A 122 -0.37 -0.54 -9.79
C ARG A 122 -1.55 0.42 -10.04
N LEU A 123 -1.31 1.72 -10.24
CA LEU A 123 -2.35 2.67 -10.65
C LEU A 123 -2.52 2.73 -12.18
N GLY A 124 -1.52 2.28 -12.94
CA GLY A 124 -1.55 2.20 -14.40
C GLY A 124 -0.16 2.39 -15.02
N ASP A 125 0.14 1.61 -16.06
CA ASP A 125 1.41 1.67 -16.79
C ASP A 125 1.58 2.98 -17.56
N ASP A 126 0.49 3.53 -18.13
CA ASP A 126 0.51 4.83 -18.82
C ASP A 126 0.89 5.97 -17.87
N LEU A 127 0.36 5.94 -16.64
CA LEU A 127 0.68 6.93 -15.61
C LEU A 127 2.16 6.86 -15.22
N LEU A 128 2.68 5.65 -15.03
CA LEU A 128 4.11 5.46 -14.74
C LEU A 128 4.96 6.00 -15.88
N THR A 129 4.62 5.66 -17.13
CA THR A 129 5.32 6.13 -18.34
C THR A 129 5.30 7.65 -18.44
N ALA A 130 4.16 8.29 -18.18
CA ALA A 130 4.02 9.74 -18.17
C ALA A 130 4.79 10.48 -17.06
N LEU A 131 5.29 9.76 -16.04
CA LEU A 131 6.19 10.33 -15.03
C LEU A 131 7.66 10.28 -15.45
N PHE A 132 8.02 9.42 -16.39
CA PHE A 132 9.38 9.35 -16.92
C PHE A 132 9.62 10.31 -18.09
N HIS A 133 8.56 10.65 -18.86
CA HIS A 133 8.58 11.68 -19.91
C HIS A 133 8.55 13.11 -19.35
#